data_AF-K4KJA0-F1
#
_entry.id   AF-K4KJA0-F1
#
_cell.length_a   1.000
_cell.length_b   1.000
_cell.length_c   1.000
_cell.angle_alpha   90.00
_cell.angle_beta   90.00
_cell.angle_gamma   90.00
#
_symmetry.space_group_name_H-M   'P 1'
#
loop_
_entity.id
_entity.type
_entity.pdbx_description
1 polymer ?
#
loop_
_entity_poly.entity_id
_entity_poly.type
_entity_poly.pdbx_seq_one_letter_code
_entity_poly.pdbx_strand_id
1 'polypeptide(L)' 'MFDEIARRDERAREDADFLADVACVALNHLPPRYIRHDVDMSFFLSPQEQEEMQKKVRKAVKDALRYVAERSNPDGA' A
#
# COMPACT_ATOMS: atom_id res chain seq x y z
N MET A 1 -0.72 -1.08 -5.84
CA MET A 1 -0.77 -0.62 -4.43
C MET A 1 -2.02 0.21 -4.20
N PHE A 2 -2.17 1.36 -4.87
CA PHE A 2 -3.39 2.17 -4.79
C PHE A 2 -4.65 1.37 -5.09
N ASP A 3 -4.63 0.50 -6.12
CA ASP A 3 -5.75 -0.41 -6.41
C ASP A 3 -6.10 -1.34 -5.25
N GLU A 4 -5.09 -1.80 -4.48
CA GLU A 4 -5.33 -2.68 -3.32
C GLU A 4 -5.93 -1.90 -2.16
N ILE A 5 -5.55 -0.62 -1.99
CA ILE A 5 -6.17 0.27 -1.00
C ILE A 5 -7.62 0.54 -1.39
N ALA A 6 -7.86 1.00 -2.63
CA ALA A 6 -9.19 1.32 -3.16
C ALA A 6 -10.12 0.09 -3.28
N ARG A 7 -9.58 -1.13 -3.35
CA ARG A 7 -10.37 -2.37 -3.28
C ARG A 7 -10.85 -2.68 -1.86
N ARG A 8 -10.12 -2.25 -0.84
CA ARG A 8 -10.37 -2.62 0.56
C ARG A 8 -11.14 -1.57 1.37
N ASP A 9 -11.08 -0.31 0.97
CA ASP A 9 -11.75 0.77 1.68
C ASP A 9 -12.27 1.80 0.66
N GLU A 10 -13.56 2.11 0.73
CA GLU A 10 -14.21 3.03 -0.22
C GLU A 10 -13.78 4.48 0.00
N ARG A 11 -13.39 4.86 1.24
CA ARG A 11 -12.87 6.19 1.55
C ARG A 11 -11.69 6.55 0.67
N ALA A 12 -10.86 5.57 0.32
CA ALA A 12 -9.71 5.75 -0.54
C ALA A 12 -10.04 6.15 -1.99
N ARG A 13 -11.31 6.06 -2.41
CA ARG A 13 -11.80 6.52 -3.73
C ARG A 13 -12.35 7.95 -3.68
N GLU A 14 -12.80 8.39 -2.51
CA GLU A 14 -13.51 9.66 -2.32
C GLU A 14 -12.67 10.71 -1.60
N ASP A 15 -11.69 10.26 -0.79
CA ASP A 15 -10.81 11.07 0.03
C ASP A 15 -9.35 10.80 -0.37
N ALA A 16 -8.78 11.78 -1.07
CA ALA A 16 -7.39 11.74 -1.53
C ALA A 16 -6.37 11.85 -0.38
N ASP A 17 -6.71 12.54 0.72
CA ASP A 17 -5.84 12.68 1.88
C ASP A 17 -5.78 11.35 2.64
N PHE A 18 -6.92 10.69 2.84
CA PHE A 18 -6.96 9.34 3.40
C PHE A 18 -6.18 8.33 2.54
N LEU A 19 -6.33 8.39 1.21
CA LEU A 19 -5.54 7.55 0.29
C LEU A 19 -4.04 7.81 0.45
N ALA A 20 -3.63 9.07 0.55
CA ALA A 20 -2.24 9.47 0.70
C ALA A 20 -1.64 9.00 2.03
N ASP A 21 -2.36 9.14 3.14
CA ASP A 21 -1.92 8.70 4.47
C ASP A 21 -1.71 7.17 4.52
N VAL A 22 -2.70 6.41 4.05
CA VAL A 22 -2.60 4.94 4.00
C VAL A 22 -1.46 4.52 3.08
N ALA A 23 -1.29 5.21 1.94
CA ALA A 23 -0.23 4.91 1.01
C ALA A 23 1.16 5.19 1.60
N CYS A 24 1.33 6.33 2.26
CA CYS A 24 2.58 6.71 2.92
C CYS A 24 2.98 5.68 3.99
N VAL A 25 2.04 5.32 4.87
CA VAL A 25 2.29 4.31 5.91
C VAL A 25 2.63 2.96 5.29
N ALA A 26 1.88 2.50 4.28
CA ALA A 26 2.15 1.22 3.64
C ALA A 26 3.50 1.17 2.91
N LEU A 27 3.91 2.24 2.21
CA LEU A 27 5.21 2.31 1.52
C LEU A 27 6.38 2.21 2.50
N ASN A 28 6.26 2.81 3.68
CA ASN A 28 7.30 2.74 4.73
C ASN A 28 7.53 1.32 5.26
N HIS A 29 6.61 0.39 5.02
CA HIS A 29 6.72 -1.02 5.45
C HIS A 29 7.18 -1.94 4.31
N LEU A 30 7.46 -1.40 3.11
CA LEU A 30 7.90 -2.16 1.96
C LEU A 30 9.38 -1.88 1.66
N PRO A 31 10.14 -2.90 1.19
CA PRO A 31 11.53 -2.68 0.80
C PRO A 31 11.58 -1.72 -0.40
N PRO A 32 12.43 -0.67 -0.37
CA PRO A 32 12.58 0.22 -1.51
C PRO A 32 13.19 -0.54 -2.69
N ARG A 33 12.71 -0.26 -3.91
CA ARG A 33 13.30 -0.77 -5.15
C ARG A 33 13.41 0.36 -6.15
N TYR A 34 14.60 0.55 -6.69
CA TYR A 34 14.81 1.43 -7.82
C TYR A 34 14.38 0.73 -9.09
N ILE A 35 13.41 1.29 -9.79
CA ILE A 35 12.91 0.79 -11.07
C ILE A 35 13.17 1.90 -12.09
N ARG A 36 13.94 1.59 -13.13
CA ARG A 36 14.30 2.58 -14.15
C ARG A 36 13.26 2.62 -15.28
N HIS A 37 12.79 1.46 -15.72
CA HIS A 37 11.71 1.34 -16.70
C HIS A 37 10.69 0.31 -16.24
N ASP A 38 9.42 0.50 -16.57
CA ASP A 38 8.34 -0.40 -16.12
C ASP A 38 8.50 -1.84 -16.65
N VAL A 39 9.13 -1.98 -17.82
CA VAL A 39 9.51 -3.28 -18.39
C VAL A 39 10.52 -4.02 -17.51
N ASP A 40 11.36 -3.31 -16.75
CA ASP A 40 12.37 -3.92 -15.88
C ASP A 40 11.74 -4.70 -14.72
N MET A 41 10.48 -4.45 -14.36
CA MET A 41 9.83 -5.21 -13.29
C MET A 41 9.27 -6.55 -13.76
N SER A 42 8.71 -6.62 -14.97
CA SER A 42 8.10 -7.85 -15.48
C SER A 42 9.13 -8.86 -16.00
N PHE A 43 10.28 -8.40 -16.52
CA PHE A 43 11.35 -9.28 -17.00
C PHE A 43 12.27 -9.80 -15.89
N PHE A 44 12.47 -9.03 -14.81
CA PHE A 44 13.45 -9.38 -13.77
C PHE A 44 12.84 -10.09 -12.55
N LEU A 45 11.52 -10.06 -12.36
CA LEU A 45 10.87 -10.79 -11.27
C LEU A 45 10.36 -12.13 -11.77
N SER A 46 10.88 -13.21 -11.19
CA SER A 46 10.27 -14.54 -11.34
C SER A 46 8.82 -14.51 -10.83
N PRO A 47 7.94 -15.40 -11.32
CA PRO A 47 6.55 -15.47 -10.83
C PRO A 47 6.44 -15.59 -9.31
N GLN A 48 7.39 -16.30 -8.68
CA GLN A 48 7.46 -16.45 -7.23
C GLN A 48 7.80 -15.13 -6.53
N GLU A 49 8.78 -14.37 -7.04
CA GLU A 49 9.10 -13.05 -6.48
C GLU A 49 7.96 -12.05 -6.66
N GLN A 50 7.23 -12.12 -7.78
CA GLN A 50 6.02 -11.32 -7.99
C GLN A 50 4.96 -11.68 -6.95
N GLU A 51 4.71 -12.97 -6.72
CA GLU A 51 3.74 -13.42 -5.72
C GLU A 51 4.12 -12.96 -4.30
N GLU A 52 5.40 -13.10 -3.93
CA GLU A 52 5.90 -12.65 -2.64
C GLU A 52 5.81 -11.12 -2.48
N MET A 53 6.10 -10.37 -3.54
CA MET A 53 5.90 -8.91 -3.54
C MET A 53 4.43 -8.56 -3.33
N GLN A 54 3.51 -9.23 -4.03
CA GLN A 54 2.08 -9.00 -3.87
C GLN A 54 1.60 -9.37 -2.46
N LYS A 55 2.11 -10.45 -1.85
CA LYS A 55 1.83 -10.80 -0.44
C LYS A 55 2.29 -9.69 0.51
N LYS A 56 3.51 -9.16 0.31
CA LYS A 56 4.04 -8.06 1.12
C LYS A 56 3.20 -6.79 0.99
N VAL A 57 2.84 -6.41 -0.24
CA VAL A 57 1.95 -5.25 -0.49
C VAL A 57 0.60 -5.44 0.19
N ARG A 58 -0.03 -6.61 0.04
CA ARG A 58 -1.31 -6.92 0.70
C ARG A 58 -1.22 -6.82 2.21
N LYS A 59 -0.12 -7.29 2.82
CA LYS A 59 0.08 -7.18 4.27
C LYS A 59 0.27 -5.72 4.70
N ALA A 60 1.17 -5.00 4.03
CA ALA A 60 1.48 -3.60 4.34
C ALA A 60 0.23 -2.70 4.24
N VAL A 61 -0.59 -2.85 3.19
CA VAL A 61 -1.85 -2.10 3.05
C VAL A 61 -2.83 -2.43 4.18
N LYS A 62 -2.92 -3.69 4.60
CA LYS A 62 -3.81 -4.09 5.71
C LYS A 62 -3.39 -3.41 7.02
N ASP A 63 -2.09 -3.45 7.31
CA ASP A 63 -1.55 -2.87 8.54
C ASP A 63 -1.65 -1.33 8.53
N ALA A 64 -1.43 -0.69 7.38
CA ALA A 64 -1.58 0.75 7.20
C ALA A 64 -3.03 1.22 7.37
N LEU A 65 -4.00 0.52 6.77
CA LEU A 65 -5.43 0.84 6.94
C LEU A 65 -5.85 0.81 8.41
N ARG A 66 -5.42 -0.21 9.17
CA ARG A 66 -5.66 -0.28 10.62
C ARG A 66 -5.03 0.90 11.34
N TYR A 67 -3.75 1.17 11.07
CA TYR A 67 -3.01 2.25 11.72
C TYR A 67 -3.63 3.63 11.48
N VAL A 68 -4.02 3.93 10.24
CA VAL A 68 -4.64 5.22 9.89
C VAL A 68 -6.03 5.31 10.50
N ALA A 69 -6.86 4.26 10.42
CA ALA A 69 -8.19 4.26 11.01
C ALA A 69 -8.18 4.45 12.53
N GLU A 70 -7.20 3.89 13.24
CA GLU A 70 -7.01 4.09 14.69
C GLU A 70 -6.63 5.54 15.05
N ARG A 71 -5.98 6.28 14.15
CA ARG A 71 -5.50 7.65 14.38
C ARG A 71 -6.38 8.74 13.79
N SER A 72 -7.21 8.42 12.80
CA SER A 72 -8.23 9.32 12.25
C SER A 72 -9.42 9.52 13.19
N ASN A 73 -9.39 8.98 14.41
CA ASN A 73 -10.36 9.21 15.47
C ASN A 73 -9.72 10.11 16.56
N PRO A 74 -9.78 11.46 16.44
CA PRO A 74 -9.02 12.37 17.29
C PRO A 74 -9.71 12.68 18.63
N ASP A 75 -10.96 12.26 18.86
CA ASP A 75 -11.74 12.63 20.05
C ASP A 75 -11.55 11.66 21.24
N GLY A 76 -10.32 11.18 21.44
CA GLY A 76 -9.93 10.26 22.51
C GLY A 76 -8.89 10.80 23.48
N ALA A 77 -8.79 12.12 23.65
CA ALA A 77 -7.95 12.80 24.66
C ALA A 77 -8.71 13.94 25.34
#